data_AF-A0AA97NSC0-F1
#
_entry.id   AF-A0AA97NSC0-F1
#
_cell.length_a   1.000
_cell.length_b   1.000
_cell.length_c   1.000
_cell.angle_alpha   90.00
_cell.angle_beta   90.00
_cell.angle_gamma   90.00
#
_symmetry.space_group_name_H-M   'P 1'
#
loop_
_entity.id
_entity.type
_entity.pdbx_description
1 polymer ?
#
loop_
_entity_poly.entity_id
_entity_poly.type
_entity_poly.pdbx_seq_one_letter_code
_entity_poly.pdbx_strand_id
1 'polypeptide(L)'
;MANSTTQAPPSSLSYTTYIPGQRPDDNRGPEILATCGSLVGLALFVVCLRIWVRLSYIRKIAADDYFMMAAMAVLFAMYLIIIPQVRDGAGRHIEYIPSQDMLMSGLHLNFATQPTCVIALALAKISVGFFLLRISPSKFFTRVICGLMIVTALASIAAV
;
A
#
# COMPACT_ATOMS: atom_id res chain seq x y z
N MET A 1 -38.73 31.33 30.81
CA MET A 1 -39.40 30.01 30.68
C MET A 1 -38.39 29.08 30.03
N ALA A 2 -37.54 28.44 30.85
CA ALA A 2 -37.59 26.99 31.14
C ALA A 2 -37.24 26.17 29.88
N ASN A 3 -35.95 25.92 29.63
CA ASN A 3 -35.14 24.78 30.11
C ASN A 3 -35.49 23.45 29.43
N SER A 4 -34.56 22.93 28.63
CA SER A 4 -34.39 21.49 28.39
C SER A 4 -32.97 21.20 27.91
N THR A 5 -31.99 21.51 28.78
CA THR A 5 -30.76 20.74 28.85
C THR A 5 -31.10 19.29 29.23
N THR A 6 -31.35 18.43 28.25
CA THR A 6 -31.42 16.98 28.47
C THR A 6 -29.99 16.44 28.41
N GLN A 7 -29.28 16.64 29.51
CA GLN A 7 -27.98 16.05 29.77
C GLN A 7 -28.15 14.55 30.02
N ALA A 8 -27.71 13.73 29.06
CA ALA A 8 -27.56 12.27 29.17
C ALA A 8 -26.06 11.91 29.38
N PRO A 9 -25.74 10.72 29.92
CA PRO A 9 -24.70 10.49 30.93
C PRO A 9 -23.23 10.58 30.44
N PRO A 10 -22.26 10.84 31.33
CA PRO A 10 -20.85 10.93 31.00
C PRO A 10 -20.19 9.54 30.80
N SER A 11 -19.88 9.17 29.56
CA SER A 11 -19.06 7.99 29.23
C SER A 11 -17.95 8.30 28.20
N SER A 12 -16.86 8.87 28.73
CA SER A 12 -15.42 8.67 28.43
C SER A 12 -14.83 8.59 27.00
N LEU A 13 -15.56 8.85 25.92
CA LEU A 13 -14.94 9.16 24.62
C LEU A 13 -15.67 10.36 23.99
N SER A 14 -15.22 11.57 24.33
CA SER A 14 -15.59 12.79 23.63
C SER A 14 -15.01 12.76 22.21
N TYR A 15 -15.65 12.01 21.30
CA TYR A 15 -15.40 12.20 19.89
C TYR A 15 -16.04 13.54 19.52
N THR A 16 -15.26 14.60 19.46
CA THR A 16 -15.71 15.90 18.95
C THR A 16 -16.16 15.69 17.51
N THR A 17 -17.46 15.62 17.28
CA THR A 17 -18.05 15.77 15.96
C THR A 17 -18.00 17.25 15.62
N TYR A 18 -17.12 17.65 14.68
CA TYR A 18 -17.07 19.06 14.31
C TYR A 18 -18.23 19.38 13.37
N ILE A 19 -18.83 20.55 13.58
CA ILE A 19 -19.88 21.08 12.72
C ILE A 19 -19.22 21.52 11.41
N PRO A 20 -19.81 21.25 10.23
CA PRO A 20 -19.26 21.67 8.94
C PRO A 20 -18.94 23.18 8.96
N GLY A 21 -17.66 23.54 8.78
CA GLY A 21 -17.17 24.92 8.80
C GLY A 21 -16.19 25.29 9.93
N GLN A 22 -15.92 24.41 10.92
CA GLN A 22 -14.92 24.70 11.97
C GLN A 22 -13.45 24.44 11.57
N ARG A 23 -13.21 23.62 10.53
CA ARG A 23 -11.87 23.26 10.04
C ARG A 23 -11.72 23.61 8.57
N PRO A 24 -10.55 24.04 8.08
CA PRO A 24 -10.31 24.20 6.64
C PRO A 24 -10.63 22.89 5.90
N ASP A 25 -11.25 22.98 4.71
CA ASP A 25 -11.48 21.82 3.84
C ASP A 25 -10.14 21.41 3.19
N ASP A 26 -9.27 20.80 3.99
CA ASP A 26 -7.96 20.31 3.57
C ASP A 26 -8.13 18.96 2.85
N ASN A 27 -8.14 19.00 1.52
CA ASN A 27 -8.14 17.80 0.70
C ASN A 27 -6.70 17.34 0.41
N ARG A 28 -6.21 16.33 1.14
CA ARG A 28 -4.89 15.72 0.91
C ARG A 28 -4.90 14.56 -0.09
N GLY A 29 -6.07 14.24 -0.65
CA GLY A 29 -6.22 13.20 -1.66
C GLY A 29 -5.24 13.30 -2.84
N PRO A 30 -5.07 14.47 -3.48
CA PRO A 30 -4.14 14.64 -4.60
C PRO A 30 -2.67 14.40 -4.22
N GLU A 31 -2.29 14.74 -2.99
CA GLU A 31 -0.92 14.56 -2.49
C GLU A 31 -0.58 13.07 -2.29
N ILE A 32 -1.55 12.29 -1.79
CA ILE A 32 -1.45 10.83 -1.68
C ILE A 32 -1.28 10.21 -3.08
N LEU A 33 -2.12 10.61 -4.02
CA LEU A 33 -2.07 10.07 -5.38
C LEU A 33 -0.75 10.41 -6.09
N ALA A 34 -0.27 11.66 -5.96
CA ALA A 34 1.00 12.09 -6.53
C ALA A 34 2.18 11.29 -5.95
N THR A 35 2.21 11.09 -4.64
CA THR A 35 3.26 10.33 -3.96
C THR A 35 3.24 8.87 -4.40
N CYS A 36 2.09 8.19 -4.29
CA CYS A 36 1.94 6.80 -4.71
C CYS A 36 2.27 6.61 -6.20
N GLY A 37 1.82 7.51 -7.06
CA GLY A 37 2.07 7.46 -8.50
C GLY A 37 3.56 7.59 -8.83
N SER A 38 4.26 8.50 -8.16
CA SER A 38 5.71 8.67 -8.34
C SER A 38 6.51 7.43 -7.93
N LEU A 39 6.15 6.81 -6.80
CA LEU A 39 6.77 5.58 -6.29
C LEU A 39 6.53 4.39 -7.23
N VAL A 40 5.31 4.23 -7.72
CA VAL A 40 4.95 3.16 -8.68
C VAL A 40 5.65 3.37 -10.02
N GLY A 41 5.72 4.61 -10.51
CA GLY A 41 6.46 4.96 -11.72
C GLY A 41 7.96 4.68 -11.60
N LEU A 42 8.56 5.06 -10.47
CA LEU A 42 9.97 4.76 -10.18
C LEU A 42 10.21 3.25 -10.08
N ALA A 43 9.33 2.52 -9.41
CA ALA A 43 9.41 1.05 -9.33
C ALA A 43 9.34 0.40 -10.71
N LEU A 44 8.41 0.83 -11.56
CA LEU A 44 8.29 0.36 -12.93
C LEU A 44 9.56 0.61 -13.73
N PHE A 45 10.14 1.81 -13.63
CA PHE A 45 11.39 2.16 -14.29
C PHE A 45 12.54 1.23 -13.88
N VAL A 46 12.69 0.98 -12.57
CA VAL A 46 13.72 0.06 -12.04
C VAL A 46 13.50 -1.38 -12.51
N VAL A 47 12.25 -1.85 -12.55
CA VAL A 47 11.91 -3.20 -13.02
C VAL A 47 12.20 -3.36 -14.51
N CYS A 48 11.81 -2.38 -15.33
CA CYS A 48 12.14 -2.36 -16.76
C CYS A 48 13.66 -2.39 -16.99
N LEU A 49 14.41 -1.60 -16.23
CA LEU A 49 15.87 -1.60 -16.31
C LEU A 49 16.46 -2.97 -15.92
N ARG A 50 15.93 -3.62 -14.88
CA ARG A 50 16.34 -4.97 -14.47
C ARG A 50 16.11 -5.99 -15.57
N ILE A 51 14.93 -5.98 -16.19
CA ILE A 51 14.59 -6.88 -17.30
C ILE A 51 15.52 -6.61 -18.49
N TRP A 52 15.76 -5.34 -18.83
CA TRP A 52 16.65 -4.95 -19.91
C TRP A 52 18.07 -5.47 -19.71
N VAL A 53 18.66 -5.23 -18.54
CA VAL A 53 20.02 -5.69 -18.20
C VAL A 53 20.08 -7.22 -18.23
N ARG A 54 19.08 -7.92 -17.70
CA ARG A 54 19.05 -9.39 -17.75
C ARG A 54 18.94 -9.92 -19.17
N LEU A 55 18.06 -9.35 -19.99
CA LEU A 55 17.87 -9.79 -21.37
C LEU A 55 19.14 -9.57 -22.19
N SER A 56 19.80 -8.41 -22.00
CA SER A 56 21.03 -8.05 -22.70
C SER A 56 22.25 -8.86 -22.24
N TYR A 57 22.42 -9.10 -20.93
CA TYR A 57 23.65 -9.68 -20.37
C TYR A 57 23.56 -11.20 -20.15
N ILE A 58 22.41 -11.72 -19.69
CA ILE A 58 22.24 -13.14 -19.33
C ILE A 58 21.62 -13.94 -20.50
N ARG A 59 20.91 -13.27 -21.42
CA ARG A 59 20.24 -13.86 -22.61
C ARG A 59 19.34 -15.07 -22.30
N LYS A 60 18.89 -15.22 -21.06
CA LYS A 60 17.95 -16.25 -20.60
C LYS A 60 16.96 -15.64 -19.63
N ILE A 61 15.68 -15.72 -19.95
CA ILE A 61 14.59 -15.39 -19.03
C ILE A 61 14.53 -16.50 -17.98
N ALA A 62 14.70 -16.14 -16.72
CA ALA A 62 14.58 -17.06 -15.60
C ALA A 62 13.18 -16.98 -14.99
N ALA A 63 12.78 -18.02 -14.24
CA ALA A 63 11.52 -18.02 -13.48
C ALA A 63 11.36 -16.77 -12.59
N ASP A 64 12.48 -16.26 -12.06
CA ASP A 64 12.55 -15.04 -11.25
C ASP A 64 12.04 -13.78 -11.97
N ASP A 65 12.24 -13.65 -13.29
CA ASP A 65 11.76 -12.49 -14.06
C ASP A 65 10.23 -12.46 -14.10
N TYR A 66 9.57 -13.62 -14.15
CA TYR A 66 8.11 -13.73 -14.09
C TYR A 66 7.56 -13.32 -12.73
N PHE A 67 8.23 -13.67 -11.63
CA PHE A 67 7.84 -13.21 -10.30
C PHE A 67 7.98 -11.70 -10.14
N MET A 68 9.04 -11.10 -10.70
CA MET A 68 9.20 -9.64 -10.71
C MET A 68 8.09 -8.94 -11.50
N MET A 69 7.76 -9.44 -12.70
CA MET A 69 6.66 -8.89 -13.50
C MET A 69 5.31 -9.04 -12.79
N ALA A 70 5.05 -10.18 -12.16
CA ALA A 70 3.84 -10.41 -11.39
C ALA A 70 3.74 -9.44 -10.19
N ALA A 71 4.84 -9.23 -9.46
CA ALA A 71 4.90 -8.27 -8.36
C ALA A 71 4.59 -6.83 -8.86
N MET A 72 5.15 -6.44 -10.00
CA MET A 72 4.88 -5.14 -10.60
C MET A 72 3.42 -5.01 -11.05
N ALA A 73 2.82 -6.06 -11.61
CA ALA A 73 1.40 -6.06 -11.99
C ALA A 73 0.48 -5.87 -10.77
N VAL A 74 0.77 -6.55 -9.65
CA VAL A 74 0.02 -6.39 -8.40
C VAL A 74 0.19 -4.96 -7.84
N LEU A 75 1.40 -4.41 -7.85
CA LEU A 75 1.67 -3.04 -7.41
C LEU A 75 0.92 -2.00 -8.26
N PHE A 76 0.85 -2.23 -9.58
CA PHE A 76 0.08 -1.37 -10.48
C PHE A 76 -1.43 -1.48 -10.26
N ALA A 77 -1.95 -2.69 -10.06
CA ALA A 77 -3.36 -2.91 -9.72
C ALA A 77 -3.73 -2.22 -8.40
N MET A 78 -2.85 -2.26 -7.41
CA MET A 78 -3.03 -1.55 -6.15
C MET A 78 -3.13 -0.03 -6.37
N TYR A 79 -2.27 0.54 -7.22
CA TYR A 79 -2.35 1.96 -7.57
C TYR A 79 -3.69 2.33 -8.22
N LEU A 80 -4.24 1.47 -9.08
CA LEU A 80 -5.56 1.68 -9.68
C LEU A 80 -6.70 1.66 -8.66
N ILE A 81 -6.56 0.93 -7.55
CA ILE A 81 -7.53 0.88 -6.45
C ILE A 81 -7.45 2.16 -5.58
N ILE A 82 -6.27 2.77 -5.46
CA ILE A 82 -6.07 4.01 -4.71
C ILE A 82 -6.77 5.20 -5.39
N ILE A 83 -6.88 5.21 -6.73
CA ILE A 83 -7.57 6.28 -7.48
C ILE A 83 -9.04 6.46 -7.05
N PRO A 84 -9.93 5.44 -7.09
CA PRO A 84 -11.30 5.58 -6.62
C PRO A 84 -11.37 5.80 -5.11
N GLN A 85 -10.46 5.20 -4.32
CA GLN A 85 -10.39 5.44 -2.87
C GLN A 85 -10.17 6.92 -2.53
N VAL A 86 -9.28 7.61 -3.23
CA VAL A 86 -9.08 9.07 -3.09
C VAL A 86 -10.31 9.85 -3.56
N ARG A 87 -10.98 9.40 -4.63
CA ARG A 87 -12.22 10.02 -5.12
C ARG A 87 -13.40 9.88 -4.16
N ASP A 88 -13.47 8.77 -3.43
CA ASP A 88 -14.50 8.48 -2.43
C ASP A 88 -14.23 9.19 -1.07
N GLY A 89 -13.24 10.08 -1.03
CA GLY A 89 -12.98 10.96 0.11
C GLY A 89 -11.77 10.57 0.98
N ALA A 90 -10.95 9.61 0.56
CA ALA A 90 -9.72 9.31 1.29
C ALA A 90 -8.76 10.52 1.27
N GLY A 91 -8.41 11.01 2.46
CA GLY A 91 -7.56 12.19 2.64
C GLY A 91 -8.31 13.50 2.91
N ARG A 92 -9.64 13.47 3.03
CA ARG A 92 -10.48 14.61 3.48
C ARG A 92 -11.12 14.31 4.83
N HIS A 93 -11.42 15.36 5.61
CA HIS A 93 -12.11 15.18 6.90
C HIS A 93 -13.48 14.51 6.71
N ILE A 94 -13.80 13.57 7.60
CA ILE A 94 -15.04 12.77 7.61
C ILE A 94 -16.30 13.65 7.51
N GLU A 95 -16.22 14.86 8.05
CA GLU A 95 -17.29 15.87 8.13
C GLU A 95 -17.65 16.50 6.79
N TYR A 96 -16.74 16.48 5.82
CA TYR A 96 -16.96 17.05 4.47
C TYR A 96 -17.32 15.98 3.44
N ILE A 97 -17.48 14.72 3.84
CA ILE A 97 -17.87 13.64 2.91
C ILE A 97 -19.40 13.64 2.78
N PRO A 98 -19.95 13.91 1.58
CA PRO A 98 -21.36 14.23 1.40
C PRO A 98 -22.32 13.05 1.64
N SER A 99 -21.83 11.81 1.68
CA SER A 99 -22.64 10.62 1.94
C SER A 99 -21.91 9.62 2.84
N GLN A 100 -22.62 9.06 3.82
CA GLN A 100 -22.08 7.98 4.65
C GLN A 100 -21.70 6.76 3.80
N ASP A 101 -22.39 6.51 2.69
CA ASP A 101 -22.08 5.42 1.76
C ASP A 101 -20.72 5.60 1.06
N MET A 102 -20.32 6.83 0.70
CA MET A 102 -18.98 7.10 0.16
C MET A 102 -17.90 6.90 1.22
N LEU A 103 -18.15 7.33 2.46
CA LEU A 103 -17.23 7.11 3.58
C LEU A 103 -17.01 5.60 3.82
N MET A 104 -18.09 4.82 3.88
CA MET A 104 -18.01 3.37 4.07
C MET A 104 -17.30 2.68 2.90
N SER A 105 -17.59 3.10 1.67
CA SER A 105 -16.94 2.56 0.46
C SER A 105 -15.44 2.85 0.46
N GLY A 106 -15.03 4.10 0.74
CA GLY A 106 -13.63 4.50 0.84
C GLY A 106 -12.89 3.77 1.97
N LEU A 107 -13.54 3.53 3.12
CA LEU A 107 -12.95 2.78 4.23
C LEU A 107 -12.80 1.29 3.89
N HIS A 108 -13.78 0.70 3.21
CA HIS A 108 -13.71 -0.68 2.73
C HIS A 108 -12.58 -0.85 1.70
N LEU A 109 -12.43 0.10 0.78
CA LEU A 109 -11.30 0.16 -0.16
C LEU A 109 -9.96 0.27 0.56
N ASN A 110 -9.86 1.08 1.63
CA ASN A 110 -8.64 1.17 2.46
C ASN A 110 -8.29 -0.16 3.12
N PHE A 111 -9.30 -0.83 3.69
CA PHE A 111 -9.10 -2.13 4.30
C PHE A 111 -8.65 -3.18 3.28
N ALA A 112 -9.13 -3.12 2.03
CA ALA A 112 -8.69 -3.99 0.94
C ALA A 112 -7.27 -3.67 0.45
N THR A 113 -6.86 -2.40 0.51
CA THR A 113 -5.54 -1.94 0.03
C THR A 113 -4.40 -2.46 0.90
N GLN A 114 -4.64 -2.62 2.20
CA GLN A 114 -3.65 -3.06 3.20
C GLN A 114 -3.10 -4.49 2.94
N PRO A 115 -3.92 -5.54 2.80
CA PRO A 115 -3.43 -6.88 2.48
C PRO A 115 -2.82 -6.95 1.07
N THR A 116 -3.36 -6.22 0.09
CA THR A 116 -2.79 -6.16 -1.27
C THR A 116 -1.37 -5.56 -1.26
N CYS A 117 -1.13 -4.54 -0.44
CA CYS A 117 0.21 -3.98 -0.24
C CYS A 117 1.20 -5.02 0.27
N VAL A 118 0.80 -5.79 1.28
CA VAL A 118 1.65 -6.80 1.91
C VAL A 118 1.95 -7.95 0.94
N ILE A 119 0.97 -8.37 0.14
CA ILE A 119 1.19 -9.36 -0.93
C ILE A 119 2.16 -8.83 -1.99
N ALA A 120 2.02 -7.58 -2.42
CA ALA A 120 2.92 -6.94 -3.38
C ALA A 120 4.36 -6.88 -2.85
N LEU A 121 4.54 -6.44 -1.59
CA LEU A 121 5.84 -6.37 -0.92
C LEU A 121 6.45 -7.75 -0.70
N ALA A 122 5.64 -8.76 -0.36
CA ALA A 122 6.09 -10.14 -0.21
C ALA A 122 6.58 -10.71 -1.54
N LEU A 123 5.82 -10.55 -2.63
CA LEU A 123 6.22 -10.97 -3.97
C LEU A 123 7.50 -10.27 -4.44
N ALA A 124 7.63 -8.96 -4.18
CA ALA A 124 8.84 -8.20 -4.50
C ALA A 124 10.07 -8.72 -3.75
N LYS A 125 9.94 -8.98 -2.44
CA LYS A 125 11.01 -9.59 -1.61
C LYS A 125 11.38 -10.99 -2.10
N ILE A 126 10.39 -11.79 -2.49
CA ILE A 126 10.61 -13.15 -3.00
C ILE A 126 11.42 -13.11 -4.30
N SER A 127 11.07 -12.24 -5.25
CA SER A 127 11.84 -12.10 -6.49
C SER A 127 13.27 -11.62 -6.22
N VAL A 128 13.46 -10.56 -5.41
CA VAL A 128 14.81 -10.09 -5.09
C VAL A 128 15.65 -11.17 -4.38
N GLY A 129 15.03 -11.97 -3.51
CA GLY A 129 15.72 -13.05 -2.84
C GLY A 129 16.09 -14.21 -3.77
N PHE A 130 15.23 -14.60 -4.71
CA PHE A 130 15.58 -15.57 -5.75
C PHE A 130 16.69 -15.07 -6.67
N PHE A 131 16.68 -13.78 -7.01
CA PHE A 131 17.77 -13.13 -7.73
C PHE A 131 19.10 -13.26 -6.97
N LEU A 132 19.10 -12.99 -5.66
CA LEU A 132 20.29 -13.07 -4.80
C LEU A 132 20.80 -14.50 -4.58
N LEU A 133 19.90 -15.49 -4.50
CA LEU A 133 20.30 -16.91 -4.40
C LEU A 133 21.07 -17.38 -5.63
N ARG A 134 20.76 -16.84 -6.81
CA ARG A 134 21.39 -17.26 -8.08
C ARG A 134 22.76 -16.62 -8.32
N ILE A 135 22.99 -15.41 -7.81
CA ILE A 135 24.28 -14.71 -7.96
C ILE A 135 25.31 -15.19 -6.93
N SER A 136 24.87 -15.73 -5.78
CA SER A 136 25.77 -16.21 -4.74
C SER A 136 26.45 -17.53 -5.13
N PRO A 137 27.80 -17.58 -5.24
CA PRO A 137 28.52 -18.82 -5.50
C PRO A 137 28.68 -19.70 -4.24
N SER A 138 28.44 -19.17 -3.03
CA SER A 138 28.68 -19.86 -1.76
C SER A 138 27.38 -20.36 -1.11
N LYS A 139 27.36 -21.65 -0.72
CA LYS A 139 26.26 -22.31 0.00
C LYS A 139 25.96 -21.70 1.38
N PHE A 140 26.88 -20.92 1.95
CA PHE A 140 26.66 -20.18 3.19
C PHE A 140 25.81 -18.93 2.94
N PHE A 141 26.18 -18.13 1.93
CA PHE A 141 25.42 -16.94 1.52
C PHE A 141 23.99 -17.30 1.09
N THR A 142 23.81 -18.39 0.35
CA THR A 142 22.48 -18.88 -0.05
C THR A 142 21.57 -19.17 1.16
N ARG A 143 22.11 -19.75 2.25
CA ARG A 143 21.35 -20.01 3.47
C ARG A 143 21.00 -18.74 4.23
N VAL A 144 21.93 -17.78 4.30
CA VAL A 144 21.69 -16.47 4.93
C VAL A 144 20.61 -15.69 4.17
N ILE A 145 20.68 -15.67 2.83
CA ILE A 145 19.69 -14.98 1.98
C ILE A 145 18.32 -15.64 2.12
N CYS A 146 18.25 -16.98 2.11
CA CYS A 146 16.99 -17.70 2.31
C CYS A 146 16.39 -17.42 3.71
N GLY A 147 17.22 -17.42 4.75
CA GLY A 147 16.82 -17.03 6.10
C GLY A 147 16.28 -15.59 6.16
N LEU A 148 16.95 -14.64 5.49
CA LEU A 148 16.51 -13.25 5.42
C LEU A 148 15.19 -13.10 4.67
N MET A 149 14.97 -13.85 3.58
CA MET A 149 13.68 -13.88 2.88
C MET A 149 12.56 -14.36 3.78
N ILE A 150 12.79 -15.46 4.52
CA ILE A 150 11.80 -16.03 5.44
C ILE A 150 11.49 -15.04 6.56
N VAL A 151 12.51 -14.47 7.20
CA VAL A 151 12.34 -13.48 8.29
C VAL A 151 11.59 -12.25 7.78
N THR A 152 11.95 -11.73 6.60
CA THR A 152 11.28 -10.55 6.05
C THR A 152 9.85 -10.83 5.59
N ALA A 153 9.53 -12.05 5.16
CA ALA A 153 8.16 -12.48 4.87
C ALA A 153 7.34 -12.63 6.17
N LEU A 154 7.88 -13.32 7.17
CA LEU A 154 7.24 -13.48 8.49
C LEU A 154 7.00 -12.15 9.18
N ALA A 155 7.97 -11.24 9.15
CA ALA A 155 7.81 -9.89 9.69
C ALA A 155 6.74 -9.08 8.96
N SER A 156 6.55 -9.30 7.65
CA SER A 156 5.49 -8.62 6.88
C SER A 156 4.10 -9.16 7.24
N ILE A 157 4.00 -10.46 7.52
CA ILE A 157 2.75 -11.10 7.97
C ILE A 157 2.42 -10.69 9.41
N ALA A 158 3.43 -10.62 10.29
CA ALA A 158 3.26 -10.23 11.69
C ALA A 158 2.92 -8.74 11.88
N ALA A 159 3.17 -7.90 10.87
CA ALA A 159 2.88 -6.46 10.90
C ALA A 159 1.45 -6.12 10.44
N VAL A 160 0.71 -7.09 9.89
CA VAL A 160 -0.72 -6.99 9.55
C VAL A 160 -1.55 -7.38 10.75
#